data_AF-A0A850Q0B5-F1
#
_entry.id   AF-A0A850Q0B5-F1
#
_cell.length_a   1.000
_cell.length_b   1.000
_cell.length_c   1.000
_cell.angle_alpha   90.00
_cell.angle_beta   90.00
_cell.angle_gamma   90.00
#
_symmetry.space_group_name_H-M   'P 1'
#
loop_
_entity.id
_entity.type
_entity.pdbx_description
1 polymer ?
#
loop_
_entity_poly.entity_id
_entity_poly.type
_entity_poly.pdbx_seq_one_letter_code
_entity_poly.pdbx_strand_id
1 'polypeptide(L)'
;MHFVGLDLAWGERNQTGVAVVDPDGRLLYVGAAQDDESITAAIAPYVDGDCLVAIDAPLIVRNPTGHRSCEKELNRDFQRFDAGARPAYTDKPEFKHPRGARIATALGLDMDPGSTSNRRAIEVYPHPASVVLFALEKTLKYKRGAFEDRQRALLQLMTHIEELDEATPRLRVNRSVSWVELRKRVQAATRPGQLDRDEDPVDAVLCAYIGLFWYQRPEDVAIYGDYETGYIVTPALPAERRSRVPRERKAIPPAAPSPAVAEYAARRPGLTAATDQYLGLVTGLLDEAGINYLSIAARTKSVDSFAAKADRRTADGTLLYTEPLVEITDQIGLRVITYLREDVGAVANLLAEEMRLLDDRDMGQETAREGRWGYASRHLLIGVEGVQQPASIQVRTVLQHAWAEFEHEIRYKGSIPKAHAPDLDRRFTLAAGLLELADREFSAIRERLRTSTPDASLPEPGSDPRIPTPVLATYLGNRFPDAGWSRTDHYAWISGLLLSLGIDSLDALESTLSGVDTSAVNTAMDYRFPAGAVRRLDDALLALFGQRYLELDGNAHRVALLDNRLQRLQDGLT
;
A
#
# COMPACT_ATOMS: atom_id res chain seq x y z
N MET A 1 -42.61 -9.15 -2.83
CA MET A 1 -41.19 -8.83 -3.07
C MET A 1 -40.65 -8.07 -1.88
N HIS A 2 -39.61 -8.57 -1.21
CA HIS A 2 -38.85 -7.80 -0.20
C HIS A 2 -37.43 -7.51 -0.72
N PHE A 3 -36.89 -6.36 -0.34
CA PHE A 3 -35.52 -5.96 -0.65
C PHE A 3 -34.69 -6.03 0.62
N VAL A 4 -33.76 -6.97 0.65
CA VAL A 4 -32.90 -7.22 1.81
C VAL A 4 -31.52 -6.64 1.51
N GLY A 5 -30.93 -5.92 2.45
CA GLY A 5 -29.58 -5.40 2.36
C GLY A 5 -28.68 -6.00 3.43
N LEU A 6 -27.50 -6.47 3.03
CA LEU A 6 -26.48 -7.03 3.91
C LEU A 6 -25.16 -6.27 3.73
N ASP A 7 -24.71 -5.52 4.74
CA ASP A 7 -23.32 -5.02 4.81
C ASP A 7 -22.47 -6.11 5.49
N LEU A 8 -21.88 -6.98 4.66
CA LEU A 8 -21.38 -8.27 5.09
C LEU A 8 -19.89 -8.21 5.42
N ALA A 9 -19.56 -8.44 6.70
CA ALA A 9 -18.16 -8.62 7.07
C ALA A 9 -17.57 -9.90 6.43
N TRP A 10 -16.37 -9.80 5.87
CA TRP A 10 -15.74 -10.89 5.13
C TRP A 10 -15.47 -12.14 5.99
N GLY A 11 -15.21 -11.96 7.29
CA GLY A 11 -15.01 -13.05 8.26
C GLY A 11 -16.21 -13.25 9.20
N GLU A 12 -16.34 -14.45 9.78
CA GLU A 12 -17.50 -14.90 10.57
C GLU A 12 -17.57 -14.34 12.01
N ARG A 13 -16.55 -13.61 12.47
CA ARG A 13 -16.47 -13.08 13.84
C ARG A 13 -16.95 -11.64 13.96
N ASN A 14 -17.09 -10.96 12.82
CA ASN A 14 -17.40 -9.55 12.77
C ASN A 14 -18.88 -9.35 12.49
N GLN A 15 -19.42 -8.30 13.07
CA GLN A 15 -20.81 -7.91 12.91
C GLN A 15 -21.15 -7.66 11.43
N THR A 16 -22.39 -7.94 11.05
CA THR A 16 -22.97 -7.69 9.74
C THR A 16 -24.23 -6.86 9.91
N GLY A 17 -24.35 -5.80 9.11
CA GLY A 17 -25.56 -5.00 9.05
C GLY A 17 -26.65 -5.73 8.28
N VAL A 18 -27.89 -5.63 8.73
CA VAL A 18 -29.05 -6.24 8.06
C VAL A 18 -30.19 -5.23 8.01
N ALA A 19 -30.77 -5.05 6.82
CA ALA A 19 -31.95 -4.21 6.64
C ALA A 19 -32.94 -4.84 5.65
N VAL A 20 -34.23 -4.52 5.81
CA VAL A 20 -35.29 -4.99 4.91
C VAL A 20 -36.23 -3.85 4.56
N VAL A 21 -36.51 -3.70 3.27
CA VAL A 21 -37.38 -2.67 2.69
C VAL A 21 -38.48 -3.33 1.86
N ASP A 22 -39.71 -2.82 1.97
CA ASP A 22 -40.85 -3.26 1.15
C ASP A 22 -40.87 -2.58 -0.25
N PRO A 23 -41.72 -3.01 -1.20
CA PRO A 23 -41.79 -2.40 -2.53
C PRO A 23 -42.21 -0.93 -2.55
N ASP A 24 -42.88 -0.46 -1.51
CA ASP A 24 -43.25 0.94 -1.37
C ASP A 24 -42.17 1.75 -0.63
N GLY A 25 -41.00 1.17 -0.40
CA GLY A 25 -39.86 1.83 0.24
C GLY A 25 -39.95 1.95 1.76
N ARG A 26 -40.83 1.22 2.45
CA ARG A 26 -40.88 1.26 3.93
C ARG A 26 -39.77 0.36 4.51
N LEU A 27 -39.01 0.90 5.45
CA LEU A 27 -38.02 0.13 6.20
C LEU A 27 -38.75 -0.75 7.24
N LEU A 28 -38.78 -2.07 6.99
CA LEU A 28 -39.43 -3.06 7.84
C LEU A 28 -38.52 -3.55 8.97
N TYR A 29 -37.22 -3.63 8.71
CA TYR A 29 -36.22 -4.11 9.66
C TYR A 29 -34.89 -3.40 9.45
N VAL A 30 -34.18 -3.09 10.54
CA VAL A 30 -32.78 -2.67 10.54
C VAL A 30 -32.13 -3.15 11.83
N GLY A 31 -30.95 -3.75 11.72
CA GLY A 31 -30.24 -4.30 12.86
C GLY A 31 -28.88 -4.87 12.47
N ALA A 32 -28.34 -5.67 13.38
CA ALA A 32 -27.05 -6.31 13.22
C ALA A 32 -27.15 -7.81 13.55
N ALA A 33 -26.34 -8.61 12.88
CA ALA A 33 -26.17 -10.04 13.11
C ALA A 33 -24.67 -10.37 13.25
N GLN A 34 -24.33 -11.44 13.97
CA GLN A 34 -22.91 -11.77 14.27
C GLN A 34 -22.36 -12.86 13.35
N ASP A 35 -23.20 -13.81 12.96
CA ASP A 35 -22.83 -15.02 12.22
C ASP A 35 -23.86 -15.36 11.14
N ASP A 36 -23.58 -16.35 10.29
CA ASP A 36 -24.44 -16.71 9.15
C ASP A 36 -25.83 -17.21 9.60
N GLU A 37 -25.92 -17.87 10.75
CA GLU A 37 -27.17 -18.37 11.31
C GLU A 37 -28.06 -17.21 11.77
N SER A 38 -27.51 -16.25 12.52
CA SER A 38 -28.23 -15.05 12.94
C SER A 38 -28.59 -14.13 11.78
N ILE A 39 -27.77 -14.04 10.72
CA ILE A 39 -28.13 -13.35 9.48
C ILE A 39 -29.36 -14.01 8.85
N THR A 40 -29.30 -15.34 8.65
CA THR A 40 -30.38 -16.11 8.03
C THR A 40 -31.66 -16.01 8.84
N ALA A 41 -31.58 -16.14 10.16
CA ALA A 41 -32.72 -16.01 11.06
C ALA A 41 -33.35 -14.61 11.02
N ALA A 42 -32.54 -13.54 10.94
CA ALA A 42 -33.03 -12.17 10.89
C ALA A 42 -33.82 -11.88 9.60
N ILE A 43 -33.45 -12.50 8.48
CA ILE A 43 -34.08 -12.25 7.18
C ILE A 43 -35.10 -13.32 6.78
N ALA A 44 -35.17 -14.46 7.47
CA ALA A 44 -36.07 -15.57 7.16
C ALA A 44 -37.51 -15.14 6.86
N PRO A 45 -38.16 -14.26 7.66
CA PRO A 45 -39.55 -13.85 7.41
C PRO A 45 -39.76 -13.12 6.07
N TYR A 46 -38.69 -12.64 5.46
CA TYR A 46 -38.73 -11.78 4.28
C TYR A 46 -38.24 -12.48 3.01
N VAL A 47 -37.62 -13.66 3.13
CA VAL A 47 -37.00 -14.40 2.01
C VAL A 47 -37.71 -15.71 1.65
N ASP A 48 -38.81 -16.06 2.33
CA ASP A 48 -39.65 -17.20 1.97
C ASP A 48 -40.37 -17.02 0.63
N GLY A 49 -40.83 -15.80 0.34
CA GLY A 49 -41.48 -15.42 -0.92
C GLY A 49 -40.52 -14.71 -1.88
N ASP A 50 -41.09 -13.94 -2.82
CA ASP A 50 -40.32 -13.09 -3.73
C ASP A 50 -39.38 -12.15 -2.95
N CYS A 51 -38.08 -12.22 -3.24
CA CYS A 51 -37.07 -11.42 -2.57
C CYS A 51 -35.87 -11.10 -3.47
N LEU A 52 -35.22 -9.98 -3.16
CA LEU A 52 -33.95 -9.59 -3.75
C LEU A 52 -33.00 -9.19 -2.63
N VAL A 53 -31.90 -9.93 -2.49
CA VAL A 53 -30.90 -9.74 -1.44
C VAL A 53 -29.67 -9.05 -2.04
N ALA A 54 -29.47 -7.78 -1.68
CA ALA A 54 -28.31 -6.98 -2.05
C ALA A 54 -27.21 -7.11 -0.99
N ILE A 55 -26.05 -7.64 -1.39
CA ILE A 55 -24.95 -8.04 -0.50
C ILE A 55 -23.70 -7.20 -0.80
N ASP A 56 -23.20 -6.44 0.18
CA ASP A 56 -21.89 -5.76 0.11
C ASP A 56 -20.76 -6.75 0.41
N ALA A 57 -20.60 -7.74 -0.46
CA ALA A 57 -19.47 -8.65 -0.46
C ALA A 57 -19.37 -9.38 -1.81
N PRO A 58 -18.16 -9.81 -2.19
CA PRO A 58 -17.96 -10.64 -3.36
C PRO A 58 -18.87 -11.89 -3.35
N LEU A 59 -19.62 -12.11 -4.43
CA LEU A 59 -20.33 -13.37 -4.66
C LEU A 59 -19.48 -14.34 -5.48
N ILE A 60 -18.76 -13.82 -6.47
CA ILE A 60 -18.00 -14.64 -7.42
C ILE A 60 -16.58 -14.13 -7.47
N VAL A 61 -15.64 -15.01 -7.13
CA VAL A 61 -14.20 -14.75 -7.12
C VAL A 61 -13.50 -15.94 -7.76
N ARG A 62 -12.84 -15.73 -8.90
CA ARG A 62 -12.15 -16.79 -9.65
C ARG A 62 -10.67 -16.51 -9.90
N ASN A 63 -10.27 -15.24 -9.82
CA ASN A 63 -8.89 -14.84 -10.05
C ASN A 63 -8.00 -15.24 -8.86
N PRO A 64 -6.79 -15.78 -9.13
CA PRO A 64 -5.86 -16.17 -8.07
C PRO A 64 -5.33 -14.97 -7.30
N THR A 65 -5.01 -13.88 -8.00
CA THR A 65 -4.48 -12.64 -7.42
C THR A 65 -5.08 -11.38 -8.07
N GLY A 66 -4.86 -10.22 -7.47
CA GLY A 66 -5.21 -8.92 -8.03
C GLY A 66 -6.70 -8.59 -8.03
N HIS A 67 -7.10 -7.61 -8.83
CA HIS A 67 -8.50 -7.19 -8.97
C HIS A 67 -9.28 -8.07 -9.96
N ARG A 68 -10.56 -8.33 -9.66
CA ARG A 68 -11.54 -8.87 -10.61
C ARG A 68 -11.76 -7.91 -11.79
N SER A 69 -12.28 -8.42 -12.91
CA SER A 69 -12.70 -7.60 -14.07
C SER A 69 -13.66 -6.49 -13.64
N CYS A 70 -14.72 -6.86 -12.91
CA CYS A 70 -15.71 -5.92 -12.37
C CYS A 70 -15.10 -4.81 -11.51
N GLU A 71 -14.17 -5.15 -10.62
CA GLU A 71 -13.50 -4.18 -9.75
C GLU A 71 -12.62 -3.21 -10.54
N LYS A 72 -11.92 -3.68 -11.59
CA LYS A 72 -11.11 -2.80 -12.46
C LYS A 72 -12.01 -1.81 -13.20
N GLU A 73 -13.13 -2.28 -13.74
CA GLU A 73 -14.07 -1.43 -14.46
C GLU A 73 -14.76 -0.43 -13.53
N LEU A 74 -15.20 -0.88 -12.36
CA LEU A 74 -15.78 -0.01 -11.33
C LEU A 74 -14.75 1.03 -10.86
N ASN A 75 -13.50 0.63 -10.62
CA ASN A 75 -12.45 1.54 -10.17
C ASN A 75 -12.12 2.63 -11.18
N ARG A 76 -12.15 2.31 -12.48
CA ARG A 76 -11.99 3.31 -13.55
C ARG A 76 -12.98 4.46 -13.42
N ASP A 77 -14.21 4.15 -13.04
CA ASP A 77 -15.29 5.14 -12.95
C ASP A 77 -15.34 5.81 -11.57
N PHE A 78 -15.05 5.05 -10.50
CA PHE A 78 -15.32 5.47 -9.12
C PHE A 78 -14.11 5.84 -8.26
N GLN A 79 -12.88 5.48 -8.66
CA GLN A 79 -11.69 5.76 -7.84
C GLN A 79 -11.48 7.25 -7.55
N ARG A 80 -11.91 8.14 -8.47
CA ARG A 80 -11.80 9.60 -8.30
C ARG A 80 -12.67 10.18 -7.19
N PHE A 81 -13.75 9.48 -6.84
CA PHE A 81 -14.63 9.85 -5.74
C PHE A 81 -14.19 9.16 -4.43
N ASP A 82 -13.01 8.53 -4.40
CA ASP A 82 -12.53 7.62 -3.34
C ASP A 82 -13.45 6.40 -3.12
N ALA A 83 -14.27 6.03 -4.12
CA ALA A 83 -15.23 4.92 -4.05
C ALA A 83 -14.72 3.66 -4.78
N GLY A 84 -13.41 3.44 -4.82
CA GLY A 84 -12.83 2.26 -5.47
C GLY A 84 -13.02 0.99 -4.64
N ALA A 85 -13.28 -0.13 -5.30
CA ALA A 85 -13.29 -1.48 -4.74
C ALA A 85 -11.86 -2.00 -4.51
N ARG A 86 -11.71 -2.78 -3.43
CA ARG A 86 -10.46 -3.49 -3.10
C ARG A 86 -10.38 -4.80 -3.88
N PRO A 87 -9.17 -5.35 -4.07
CA PRO A 87 -9.02 -6.61 -4.80
C PRO A 87 -9.52 -7.80 -3.96
N ALA A 88 -10.50 -8.52 -4.51
CA ALA A 88 -10.90 -9.86 -4.07
C ALA A 88 -10.29 -10.93 -4.99
N TYR A 89 -9.64 -11.93 -4.40
CA TYR A 89 -8.93 -12.98 -5.14
C TYR A 89 -8.74 -14.23 -4.27
N THR A 90 -8.65 -15.42 -4.89
CA THR A 90 -8.73 -16.72 -4.21
C THR A 90 -7.49 -17.09 -3.37
N ASP A 91 -6.34 -16.43 -3.57
CA ASP A 91 -5.18 -16.63 -2.68
C ASP A 91 -5.44 -16.08 -1.27
N LYS A 92 -6.40 -15.16 -1.10
CA LYS A 92 -6.93 -14.79 0.22
C LYS A 92 -7.91 -15.87 0.70
N PRO A 93 -7.70 -16.50 1.87
CA PRO A 93 -8.56 -17.57 2.37
C PRO A 93 -10.06 -17.22 2.40
N GLU A 94 -10.37 -15.97 2.71
CA GLU A 94 -11.73 -15.44 2.91
C GLU A 94 -12.54 -15.37 1.61
N PHE A 95 -11.86 -15.41 0.45
CA PHE A 95 -12.48 -15.36 -0.87
C PHE A 95 -12.37 -16.67 -1.65
N LYS A 96 -11.79 -17.74 -1.07
CA LYS A 96 -11.88 -19.09 -1.65
C LYS A 96 -13.32 -19.60 -1.69
N HIS A 97 -14.07 -19.26 -0.64
CA HIS A 97 -15.50 -19.54 -0.50
C HIS A 97 -16.20 -18.27 -0.03
N PRO A 98 -16.47 -17.32 -0.93
CA PRO A 98 -16.99 -16.01 -0.56
C PRO A 98 -18.25 -16.14 0.31
N ARG A 99 -18.24 -15.46 1.46
CA ARG A 99 -19.32 -15.54 2.46
C ARG A 99 -20.67 -15.15 1.89
N GLY A 100 -20.72 -14.14 1.01
CA GLY A 100 -21.95 -13.72 0.34
C GLY A 100 -22.57 -14.85 -0.50
N ALA A 101 -21.75 -15.58 -1.27
CA ALA A 101 -22.22 -16.72 -2.05
C ALA A 101 -22.67 -17.91 -1.19
N ARG A 102 -22.02 -18.15 -0.05
CA ARG A 102 -22.47 -19.16 0.91
C ARG A 102 -23.87 -18.86 1.43
N ILE A 103 -24.11 -17.62 1.87
CA ILE A 103 -25.43 -17.18 2.37
C ILE A 103 -26.47 -17.26 1.26
N ALA A 104 -26.16 -16.75 0.06
CA ALA A 104 -27.08 -16.82 -1.07
C ALA A 104 -27.46 -18.27 -1.44
N THR A 105 -26.48 -19.18 -1.44
CA THR A 105 -26.69 -20.61 -1.69
C THR A 105 -27.56 -21.25 -0.61
N ALA A 106 -27.29 -20.97 0.67
CA ALA A 106 -28.05 -21.51 1.79
C ALA A 106 -29.54 -21.09 1.74
N LEU A 107 -29.83 -19.92 1.20
CA LEU A 107 -31.19 -19.38 1.03
C LEU A 107 -31.86 -19.81 -0.29
N GLY A 108 -31.12 -20.50 -1.17
CA GLY A 108 -31.59 -20.92 -2.50
C GLY A 108 -31.88 -19.72 -3.41
N LEU A 109 -31.03 -18.70 -3.37
CA LEU A 109 -31.15 -17.48 -4.16
C LEU A 109 -30.35 -17.60 -5.46
N ASP A 110 -30.94 -17.18 -6.57
CA ASP A 110 -30.23 -17.10 -7.85
C ASP A 110 -29.30 -15.88 -7.86
N MET A 111 -28.02 -16.11 -8.18
CA MET A 111 -26.98 -15.09 -8.16
C MET A 111 -26.69 -14.49 -9.54
N ASP A 112 -27.35 -14.95 -10.61
CA ASP A 112 -27.20 -14.33 -11.93
C ASP A 112 -27.99 -13.02 -11.99
N PRO A 113 -27.34 -11.86 -12.20
CA PRO A 113 -28.03 -10.58 -12.26
C PRO A 113 -28.95 -10.47 -13.49
N GLY A 114 -28.75 -11.30 -14.53
CA GLY A 114 -29.64 -11.43 -15.67
C GLY A 114 -30.84 -12.36 -15.44
N SER A 115 -30.92 -13.02 -14.28
CA SER A 115 -31.97 -13.99 -13.99
C SER A 115 -33.36 -13.37 -13.87
N THR A 116 -34.35 -14.11 -14.36
CA THR A 116 -35.78 -13.81 -14.21
C THR A 116 -36.39 -14.42 -12.94
N SER A 117 -35.59 -15.10 -12.11
CA SER A 117 -36.03 -15.63 -10.82
C SER A 117 -36.60 -14.52 -9.92
N ASN A 118 -37.66 -14.84 -9.19
CA ASN A 118 -38.23 -13.93 -8.18
C ASN A 118 -37.47 -13.96 -6.84
N ARG A 119 -36.50 -14.87 -6.69
CA ARG A 119 -35.66 -15.03 -5.50
C ARG A 119 -34.21 -14.92 -5.90
N ARG A 120 -33.60 -13.75 -5.68
CA ARG A 120 -32.28 -13.40 -6.21
C ARG A 120 -31.35 -12.83 -5.14
N ALA A 121 -30.06 -13.00 -5.36
CA ALA A 121 -29.00 -12.31 -4.62
C ALA A 121 -28.09 -11.58 -5.61
N ILE A 122 -27.65 -10.37 -5.25
CA ILE A 122 -26.69 -9.60 -6.04
C ILE A 122 -25.59 -8.96 -5.20
N GLU A 123 -24.42 -8.88 -5.82
CA GLU A 123 -23.29 -8.13 -5.28
C GLU A 123 -23.51 -6.62 -5.49
N VAL A 124 -23.51 -5.85 -4.41
CA VAL A 124 -23.61 -4.38 -4.45
C VAL A 124 -22.39 -3.75 -3.78
N TYR A 125 -22.19 -2.44 -3.99
CA TYR A 125 -21.15 -1.70 -3.28
C TYR A 125 -21.68 -0.32 -2.84
N PRO A 126 -21.93 -0.10 -1.54
CA PRO A 126 -22.54 1.12 -0.99
C PRO A 126 -21.78 2.42 -1.27
N HIS A 127 -20.45 2.38 -1.29
CA HIS A 127 -19.65 3.59 -1.51
C HIS A 127 -19.89 4.23 -2.90
N PRO A 128 -19.74 3.51 -4.03
CA PRO A 128 -20.16 4.00 -5.35
C PRO A 128 -21.61 4.44 -5.41
N ALA A 129 -22.52 3.66 -4.80
CA ALA A 129 -23.94 3.99 -4.81
C ALA A 129 -24.22 5.33 -4.13
N SER A 130 -23.64 5.59 -2.95
CA SER A 130 -23.78 6.86 -2.24
C SER A 130 -23.28 8.06 -3.07
N VAL A 131 -22.20 7.88 -3.83
CA VAL A 131 -21.65 8.92 -4.72
C VAL A 131 -22.64 9.31 -5.80
N VAL A 132 -23.36 8.33 -6.36
CA VAL A 132 -24.35 8.58 -7.40
C VAL A 132 -25.64 9.13 -6.81
N LEU A 133 -26.21 8.44 -5.82
CA LEU A 133 -27.52 8.75 -5.23
C LEU A 133 -27.55 10.12 -4.57
N PHE A 134 -26.46 10.53 -3.91
CA PHE A 134 -26.39 11.80 -3.19
C PHE A 134 -25.49 12.84 -3.88
N ALA A 135 -25.13 12.57 -5.14
CA ALA A 135 -24.27 13.44 -5.95
C ALA A 135 -22.95 13.86 -5.27
N LEU A 136 -22.37 13.01 -4.42
CA LEU A 136 -21.19 13.36 -3.61
C LEU A 136 -19.95 13.55 -4.48
N GLU A 137 -19.15 14.57 -4.19
CA GLU A 137 -17.84 14.74 -4.85
C GLU A 137 -16.81 13.69 -4.41
N LYS A 138 -16.93 13.18 -3.18
CA LYS A 138 -16.14 12.07 -2.62
C LYS A 138 -16.96 11.29 -1.60
N THR A 139 -16.59 10.04 -1.33
CA THR A 139 -17.18 9.23 -0.25
C THR A 139 -17.11 9.95 1.09
N LEU A 140 -18.16 9.79 1.91
CA LEU A 140 -18.14 10.19 3.33
C LEU A 140 -17.20 9.27 4.12
N LYS A 141 -16.36 9.84 4.99
CA LYS A 141 -15.34 9.09 5.74
C LYS A 141 -15.84 8.68 7.12
N TYR A 142 -16.78 7.74 7.16
CA TYR A 142 -17.38 7.27 8.43
C TYR A 142 -16.73 5.99 8.99
N LYS A 143 -16.14 5.12 8.15
CA LYS A 143 -15.46 3.87 8.60
C LYS A 143 -14.02 4.06 9.09
N ARG A 144 -13.38 5.23 8.87
CA ARG A 144 -11.96 5.47 9.20
C ARG A 144 -11.68 6.93 9.54
N GLY A 145 -10.71 7.16 10.43
CA GLY A 145 -10.26 8.50 10.83
C GLY A 145 -10.56 8.83 12.29
N ALA A 146 -10.45 10.12 12.62
CA ALA A 146 -10.75 10.61 13.97
C ALA A 146 -12.23 10.39 14.32
N PHE A 147 -12.51 10.10 15.59
CA PHE A 147 -13.85 9.78 16.08
C PHE A 147 -14.90 10.83 15.68
N GLU A 148 -14.61 12.12 15.90
CA GLU A 148 -15.55 13.21 15.62
C GLU A 148 -15.87 13.33 14.11
N ASP A 149 -14.86 13.14 13.25
CA ASP A 149 -15.04 13.18 11.81
C ASP A 149 -15.85 11.99 11.32
N ARG A 150 -15.59 10.79 11.88
CA ARG A 150 -16.37 9.58 11.60
C ARG A 150 -17.83 9.74 11.98
N GLN A 151 -18.10 10.22 13.19
CA GLN A 151 -19.45 10.46 13.70
C GLN A 151 -20.20 11.47 12.82
N ARG A 152 -19.55 12.59 12.49
CA ARG A 152 -20.13 13.63 11.62
C ARG A 152 -20.46 13.07 10.23
N ALA A 153 -19.54 12.30 9.64
CA ALA A 153 -19.74 11.68 8.33
C ALA A 153 -20.86 10.63 8.35
N LEU A 154 -20.99 9.83 9.41
CA LEU A 154 -22.06 8.83 9.52
C LEU A 154 -23.43 9.50 9.67
N LEU A 155 -23.53 10.55 10.49
CA LEU A 155 -24.77 11.34 10.60
C LEU A 155 -25.14 12.05 9.30
N GLN A 156 -24.14 12.49 8.54
CA GLN A 156 -24.37 13.03 7.20
C GLN A 156 -24.93 11.96 6.25
N LEU A 157 -24.38 10.74 6.26
CA LEU A 157 -24.91 9.63 5.48
C LEU A 157 -26.36 9.31 5.86
N MET A 158 -26.65 9.21 7.16
CA MET A 158 -28.02 8.96 7.64
C MET A 158 -28.99 10.06 7.19
N THR A 159 -28.56 11.31 7.16
CA THR A 159 -29.37 12.44 6.68
C THR A 159 -29.65 12.30 5.18
N HIS A 160 -28.67 11.93 4.37
CA HIS A 160 -28.89 11.64 2.95
C HIS A 160 -29.83 10.45 2.70
N ILE A 161 -29.75 9.41 3.52
CA ILE A 161 -30.69 8.26 3.45
C ILE A 161 -32.11 8.71 3.81
N GLU A 162 -32.27 9.63 4.75
CA GLU A 162 -33.57 10.21 5.11
C GLU A 162 -34.16 11.08 4.00
N GLU A 163 -33.33 11.78 3.23
CA GLU A 163 -33.74 12.59 2.07
C GLU A 163 -34.29 11.73 0.92
N LEU A 164 -34.00 10.41 0.89
CA LEU A 164 -34.58 9.49 -0.09
C LEU A 164 -36.10 9.30 0.08
N ASP A 165 -36.70 9.84 1.14
CA ASP A 165 -38.16 9.92 1.30
C ASP A 165 -38.83 10.75 0.19
N GLU A 166 -38.07 11.61 -0.49
CA GLU A 166 -38.55 12.42 -1.62
C GLU A 166 -37.94 11.98 -2.97
N ALA A 167 -37.16 10.88 -2.98
CA ALA A 167 -36.54 10.33 -4.18
C ALA A 167 -37.46 9.35 -4.93
N THR A 168 -37.03 8.90 -6.12
CA THR A 168 -37.66 7.84 -6.88
C THR A 168 -36.63 6.78 -7.27
N PRO A 169 -36.72 5.55 -6.73
CA PRO A 169 -37.73 5.06 -5.80
C PRO A 169 -37.66 5.74 -4.42
N ARG A 170 -38.78 5.76 -3.72
CA ARG A 170 -38.89 6.39 -2.40
C ARG A 170 -38.33 5.48 -1.32
N LEU A 171 -37.70 6.03 -0.27
CA LEU A 171 -37.29 5.28 0.94
C LEU A 171 -37.73 6.01 2.22
N ARG A 172 -38.60 5.37 3.00
CA ARG A 172 -39.30 5.93 4.18
C ARG A 172 -38.67 5.50 5.50
N VAL A 173 -37.36 5.72 5.68
CA VAL A 173 -36.67 5.32 6.92
C VAL A 173 -37.17 6.06 8.16
N ASN A 174 -37.56 7.33 8.04
CA ASN A 174 -38.01 8.17 9.15
C ASN A 174 -39.30 7.68 9.84
N ARG A 175 -40.03 6.76 9.21
CA ARG A 175 -41.25 6.15 9.78
C ARG A 175 -40.95 4.90 10.58
N SER A 176 -39.71 4.40 10.53
CA SER A 176 -39.24 3.27 11.32
C SER A 176 -38.71 3.74 12.67
N VAL A 177 -39.32 3.25 13.75
CA VAL A 177 -38.84 3.51 15.12
C VAL A 177 -37.39 3.05 15.29
N SER A 178 -37.04 1.89 14.73
CA SER A 178 -35.68 1.34 14.80
C SER A 178 -34.64 2.22 14.12
N TRP A 179 -34.98 2.89 13.01
CA TRP A 179 -34.10 3.86 12.36
C TRP A 179 -33.89 5.11 13.23
N VAL A 180 -34.97 5.64 13.79
CA VAL A 180 -34.90 6.82 14.68
C VAL A 180 -34.06 6.51 15.93
N GLU A 181 -34.18 5.31 16.49
CA GLU A 181 -33.33 4.85 17.60
C GLU A 181 -31.87 4.68 17.18
N LEU A 182 -31.60 4.09 16.02
CA LEU A 182 -30.26 3.96 15.45
C LEU A 182 -29.60 5.33 15.31
N ARG A 183 -30.29 6.32 14.74
CA ARG A 183 -29.78 7.70 14.61
C ARG A 183 -29.45 8.30 15.96
N LYS A 184 -30.33 8.15 16.95
CA LYS A 184 -30.09 8.66 18.31
C LYS A 184 -28.86 8.02 18.96
N ARG A 185 -28.63 6.72 18.76
CA ARG A 185 -27.41 6.05 19.26
C ARG A 185 -26.15 6.61 18.61
N VAL A 186 -26.14 6.80 17.29
CA VAL A 186 -25.01 7.41 16.58
C VAL A 186 -24.76 8.85 17.07
N GLN A 187 -25.81 9.65 17.27
CA GLN A 187 -25.71 11.02 17.81
C GLN A 187 -25.16 11.03 19.24
N ALA A 188 -25.56 10.08 20.08
CA ALA A 188 -25.13 9.97 21.47
C ALA A 188 -23.80 9.23 21.65
N ALA A 189 -23.19 8.73 20.57
CA ALA A 189 -21.93 8.02 20.64
C ALA A 189 -20.82 8.93 21.18
N THR A 190 -19.95 8.35 22.01
CA THR A 190 -18.79 9.02 22.63
C THR A 190 -17.49 8.24 22.45
N ARG A 191 -17.55 7.04 21.86
CA ARG A 191 -16.40 6.14 21.67
C ARG A 191 -16.47 5.45 20.30
N PRO A 192 -15.32 5.17 19.65
CA PRO A 192 -15.27 4.52 18.33
C PRO A 192 -16.07 3.22 18.24
N GLY A 193 -15.96 2.32 19.22
CA GLY A 193 -16.68 1.04 19.21
C GLY A 193 -18.22 1.13 19.22
N GLN A 194 -18.79 2.29 19.55
CA GLN A 194 -20.23 2.54 19.41
C GLN A 194 -20.60 2.86 17.95
N LEU A 195 -19.73 3.58 17.23
CA LEU A 195 -19.89 3.82 15.80
C LEU A 195 -19.67 2.54 15.00
N ASP A 196 -18.65 1.75 15.36
CA ASP A 196 -18.36 0.46 14.71
C ASP A 196 -19.58 -0.50 14.78
N ARG A 197 -20.39 -0.41 15.84
CA ARG A 197 -21.62 -1.21 15.99
C ARG A 197 -22.79 -0.71 15.13
N ASP A 198 -22.88 0.59 14.91
CA ASP A 198 -24.04 1.21 14.27
C ASP A 198 -23.78 1.58 12.79
N GLU A 199 -22.53 1.50 12.29
CA GLU A 199 -22.19 1.77 10.88
C GLU A 199 -22.71 0.69 9.92
N ASP A 200 -22.52 -0.60 10.20
CA ASP A 200 -22.96 -1.67 9.28
C ASP A 200 -24.49 -1.67 9.09
N PRO A 201 -25.34 -1.52 10.13
CA PRO A 201 -26.79 -1.40 9.95
C PRO A 201 -27.20 -0.22 9.04
N VAL A 202 -26.47 0.90 9.06
CA VAL A 202 -26.73 2.04 8.17
C VAL A 202 -26.40 1.68 6.73
N ASP A 203 -25.26 1.05 6.48
CA ASP A 203 -24.86 0.61 5.14
C ASP A 203 -25.76 -0.50 4.60
N ALA A 204 -26.28 -1.38 5.46
CA ALA A 204 -27.25 -2.38 5.09
C ALA A 204 -28.57 -1.76 4.58
N VAL A 205 -29.02 -0.65 5.16
CA VAL A 205 -30.17 0.11 4.62
C VAL A 205 -29.86 0.62 3.21
N LEU A 206 -28.65 1.13 2.98
CA LEU A 206 -28.23 1.56 1.65
C LEU A 206 -28.15 0.37 0.67
N CYS A 207 -27.67 -0.80 1.10
CA CYS A 207 -27.68 -2.03 0.31
C CYS A 207 -29.11 -2.42 -0.11
N ALA A 208 -30.05 -2.45 0.84
CA ALA A 208 -31.45 -2.77 0.57
C ALA A 208 -32.05 -1.80 -0.45
N TYR A 209 -31.71 -0.51 -0.32
CA TYR A 209 -32.15 0.52 -1.25
C TYR A 209 -31.52 0.37 -2.64
N ILE A 210 -30.25 -0.05 -2.78
CA ILE A 210 -29.67 -0.38 -4.09
C ILE A 210 -30.46 -1.51 -4.77
N GLY A 211 -30.86 -2.52 -4.01
CA GLY A 211 -31.73 -3.59 -4.50
C GLY A 211 -33.09 -3.08 -5.00
N LEU A 212 -33.76 -2.23 -4.21
CA LEU A 212 -35.01 -1.57 -4.60
C LEU A 212 -34.82 -0.70 -5.86
N PHE A 213 -33.74 0.07 -5.89
CA PHE A 213 -33.36 0.96 -7.00
C PHE A 213 -33.16 0.18 -8.29
N TRP A 214 -32.40 -0.91 -8.25
CA TRP A 214 -32.20 -1.77 -9.41
C TRP A 214 -33.50 -2.40 -9.91
N TYR A 215 -34.37 -2.85 -9.01
CA TYR A 215 -35.64 -3.45 -9.40
C TYR A 215 -36.61 -2.46 -10.04
N GLN A 216 -36.70 -1.22 -9.52
CA GLN A 216 -37.64 -0.21 -10.03
C GLN A 216 -37.07 0.62 -11.19
N ARG A 217 -35.74 0.75 -11.28
CA ARG A 217 -35.04 1.57 -12.27
C ARG A 217 -33.86 0.82 -12.89
N PRO A 218 -34.10 -0.35 -13.52
CA PRO A 218 -33.02 -1.17 -14.08
C PRO A 218 -32.18 -0.43 -15.13
N GLU A 219 -32.76 0.54 -15.84
CA GLU A 219 -32.08 1.41 -16.81
C GLU A 219 -31.11 2.41 -16.20
N ASP A 220 -31.30 2.75 -14.92
CA ASP A 220 -30.47 3.71 -14.18
C ASP A 220 -29.37 3.02 -13.36
N VAL A 221 -29.12 1.73 -13.60
CA VAL A 221 -28.12 0.91 -12.93
C VAL A 221 -27.01 0.47 -13.88
N ALA A 222 -25.79 0.40 -13.37
CA ALA A 222 -24.66 -0.20 -14.05
C ALA A 222 -24.29 -1.53 -13.38
N ILE A 223 -24.03 -2.54 -14.21
CA ILE A 223 -23.43 -3.80 -13.80
C ILE A 223 -22.01 -3.80 -14.35
N TYR A 224 -21.03 -3.80 -13.46
CA TYR A 224 -19.61 -3.93 -13.83
C TYR A 224 -19.23 -5.41 -13.84
N GLY A 225 -18.59 -5.91 -14.90
CA GLY A 225 -18.31 -7.35 -15.08
C GLY A 225 -19.53 -8.20 -15.45
N ASP A 226 -19.46 -9.49 -15.14
CA ASP A 226 -20.45 -10.50 -15.57
C ASP A 226 -20.59 -11.65 -14.55
N TYR A 227 -21.61 -12.50 -14.70
CA TYR A 227 -21.85 -13.63 -13.81
C TYR A 227 -20.73 -14.69 -13.87
N GLU A 228 -20.04 -14.82 -14.99
CA GLU A 228 -19.00 -15.83 -15.14
C GLU A 228 -17.77 -15.48 -14.29
N THR A 229 -17.33 -14.22 -14.34
CA THR A 229 -16.07 -13.74 -13.75
C THR A 229 -16.25 -12.93 -12.46
N GLY A 230 -17.50 -12.56 -12.15
CA GLY A 230 -17.90 -11.74 -11.03
C GLY A 230 -18.33 -10.34 -11.46
N TYR A 231 -19.29 -9.78 -10.72
CA TYR A 231 -19.94 -8.52 -11.06
C TYR A 231 -20.21 -7.65 -9.83
N ILE A 232 -20.42 -6.36 -10.04
CA ILE A 232 -20.89 -5.43 -8.99
C ILE A 232 -22.01 -4.58 -9.57
N VAL A 233 -23.14 -4.50 -8.86
CA VAL A 233 -24.31 -3.69 -9.20
C VAL A 233 -24.29 -2.39 -8.39
N THR A 234 -24.42 -1.26 -9.09
CA THR A 234 -24.54 0.07 -8.46
C THR A 234 -25.33 1.01 -9.36
N PRO A 235 -26.02 2.02 -8.82
CA PRO A 235 -26.59 3.10 -9.63
C PRO A 235 -25.58 3.65 -10.65
N ALA A 236 -26.04 3.84 -11.88
CA ALA A 236 -25.21 4.25 -13.00
C ALA A 236 -24.67 5.65 -12.78
N LEU A 237 -23.35 5.80 -12.79
CA LEU A 237 -22.71 7.11 -12.74
C LEU A 237 -23.19 7.95 -13.95
N PRO A 238 -23.79 9.15 -13.79
CA PRO A 238 -24.29 9.94 -14.92
C PRO A 238 -23.15 10.24 -15.91
N ALA A 239 -23.43 10.24 -17.22
CA ALA A 239 -22.40 10.41 -18.26
C ALA A 239 -21.54 11.68 -18.08
N GLU A 240 -22.16 12.79 -17.66
CA GLU A 240 -21.49 14.05 -17.31
C GLU A 240 -20.45 13.84 -16.20
N ARG A 241 -20.83 13.02 -15.21
CA ARG A 241 -19.99 12.57 -14.09
C ARG A 241 -19.22 11.28 -14.39
N ARG A 242 -19.20 10.75 -15.62
CA ARG A 242 -18.21 9.76 -16.09
C ARG A 242 -17.05 10.46 -16.80
N SER A 243 -17.34 11.57 -17.46
CA SER A 243 -16.34 12.34 -18.21
C SER A 243 -15.32 13.03 -17.29
N ARG A 244 -14.05 13.06 -17.71
CA ARG A 244 -13.05 14.02 -17.22
C ARG A 244 -13.55 15.41 -17.67
N VAL A 245 -14.21 16.15 -16.79
CA VAL A 245 -14.21 17.62 -16.89
C VAL A 245 -13.21 18.12 -15.86
N PRO A 246 -11.95 18.38 -16.25
CA PRO A 246 -11.10 19.28 -15.48
C PRO A 246 -11.85 20.61 -15.32
N ARG A 247 -11.91 21.15 -14.10
CA ARG A 247 -12.19 22.57 -13.89
C ARG A 247 -11.38 23.38 -14.91
N GLU A 248 -12.07 24.26 -15.64
CA GLU A 248 -11.53 25.08 -16.72
C GLU A 248 -10.12 25.62 -16.42
N ARG A 249 -9.13 25.06 -17.11
CA ARG A 249 -8.16 25.88 -17.83
C ARG A 249 -8.60 25.81 -19.29
N LYS A 250 -8.93 26.95 -19.90
CA LYS A 250 -9.33 27.09 -21.32
C LYS A 250 -8.54 26.12 -22.21
N ALA A 251 -9.19 25.06 -22.68
CA ALA A 251 -8.63 24.09 -23.61
C ALA A 251 -9.14 24.41 -25.03
N ILE A 252 -8.16 24.62 -25.91
CA ILE A 252 -8.26 24.59 -27.36
C ILE A 252 -8.69 23.15 -27.77
N PRO A 253 -9.41 22.94 -28.90
CA PRO A 253 -9.96 21.62 -29.29
C PRO A 253 -8.90 20.50 -29.30
N PRO A 254 -9.30 19.22 -29.13
CA PRO A 254 -8.36 18.12 -28.95
C PRO A 254 -7.54 17.93 -30.23
N ALA A 255 -6.25 18.28 -30.15
CA ALA A 255 -5.26 17.76 -31.07
C ALA A 255 -5.12 16.24 -30.82
N ALA A 256 -4.80 15.49 -31.87
CA ALA A 256 -4.35 14.10 -31.73
C ALA A 256 -3.32 13.98 -30.59
N PRO A 257 -3.27 12.85 -29.84
CA PRO A 257 -2.27 12.66 -28.79
C PRO A 257 -0.91 13.01 -29.37
N SER A 258 -0.17 13.89 -28.67
CA SER A 258 1.11 14.35 -29.19
C SER A 258 1.97 13.14 -29.57
N PRO A 259 2.76 13.19 -30.65
CA PRO A 259 3.56 12.05 -31.10
C PRO A 259 4.36 11.39 -29.96
N ALA A 260 4.86 12.20 -29.02
CA ALA A 260 5.55 11.75 -27.82
C ALA A 260 4.70 10.88 -26.87
N VAL A 261 3.40 11.18 -26.70
CA VAL A 261 2.51 10.39 -25.83
C VAL A 261 2.16 9.05 -26.47
N ALA A 262 1.90 9.04 -27.78
CA ALA A 262 1.65 7.80 -28.52
C ALA A 262 2.88 6.88 -28.51
N GLU A 263 4.07 7.46 -28.71
CA GLU A 263 5.32 6.74 -28.66
C GLU A 263 5.65 6.22 -27.24
N TYR A 264 5.40 7.01 -26.20
CA TYR A 264 5.54 6.55 -24.81
C TYR A 264 4.63 5.34 -24.52
N ALA A 265 3.37 5.40 -24.95
CA ALA A 265 2.43 4.29 -24.79
C ALA A 265 2.94 3.01 -25.46
N ALA A 266 3.52 3.11 -26.66
CA ALA A 266 4.12 1.98 -27.37
C ALA A 266 5.36 1.42 -26.67
N ARG A 267 6.22 2.27 -26.08
CA ARG A 267 7.44 1.84 -25.35
C ARG A 267 7.15 1.26 -23.95
N ARG A 268 5.99 1.55 -23.37
CA ARG A 268 5.67 1.25 -21.97
C ARG A 268 5.84 -0.23 -21.55
N PRO A 269 5.43 -1.24 -22.34
CA PRO A 269 5.67 -2.64 -21.98
C PRO A 269 7.16 -2.96 -21.75
N GLY A 270 8.05 -2.44 -22.60
CA GLY A 270 9.50 -2.59 -22.43
C GLY A 270 10.03 -1.84 -21.21
N LEU A 271 9.47 -0.65 -20.92
CA LEU A 271 9.79 0.09 -19.69
C LEU A 271 9.37 -0.66 -18.42
N THR A 272 8.30 -1.44 -18.47
CA THR A 272 7.89 -2.30 -17.34
C THR A 272 8.90 -3.40 -17.09
N ALA A 273 9.35 -4.11 -18.12
CA ALA A 273 10.42 -5.10 -17.97
C ALA A 273 11.73 -4.47 -17.44
N ALA A 274 12.11 -3.30 -17.95
CA ALA A 274 13.26 -2.57 -17.44
C ALA A 274 13.08 -2.14 -15.97
N THR A 275 11.85 -1.76 -15.56
CA THR A 275 11.54 -1.42 -14.16
C THR A 275 11.78 -2.60 -13.23
N ASP A 276 11.36 -3.81 -13.62
CA ASP A 276 11.57 -5.03 -12.85
C ASP A 276 13.07 -5.40 -12.79
N GLN A 277 13.81 -5.21 -13.88
CA GLN A 277 15.27 -5.38 -13.90
C GLN A 277 15.97 -4.42 -12.92
N TYR A 278 15.63 -3.14 -12.94
CA TYR A 278 16.16 -2.16 -11.98
C TYR A 278 15.83 -2.55 -10.53
N LEU A 279 14.60 -3.01 -10.28
CA LEU A 279 14.19 -3.46 -8.94
C LEU A 279 15.05 -4.63 -8.47
N GLY A 280 15.27 -5.64 -9.32
CA GLY A 280 16.12 -6.78 -8.99
C GLY A 280 17.57 -6.39 -8.71
N LEU A 281 18.18 -5.56 -9.56
CA LEU A 281 19.57 -5.10 -9.41
C LEU A 281 19.76 -4.29 -8.13
N VAL A 282 18.89 -3.29 -7.89
CA VAL A 282 18.99 -2.43 -6.70
C VAL A 282 18.77 -3.25 -5.43
N THR A 283 17.80 -4.16 -5.42
CA THR A 283 17.56 -5.04 -4.25
C THR A 283 18.78 -5.93 -3.99
N GLY A 284 19.33 -6.57 -5.03
CA GLY A 284 20.51 -7.41 -4.91
C GLY A 284 21.74 -6.66 -4.39
N LEU A 285 22.03 -5.47 -4.93
CA LEU A 285 23.15 -4.63 -4.48
C LEU A 285 23.00 -4.24 -3.00
N LEU A 286 21.81 -3.81 -2.58
CA LEU A 286 21.57 -3.39 -1.20
C LEU A 286 21.65 -4.57 -0.22
N ASP A 287 21.12 -5.73 -0.60
CA ASP A 287 21.20 -6.95 0.19
C ASP A 287 22.65 -7.46 0.29
N GLU A 288 23.42 -7.44 -0.82
CA GLU A 288 24.83 -7.81 -0.86
C GLU A 288 25.70 -6.86 -0.03
N ALA A 289 25.43 -5.56 -0.07
CA ALA A 289 26.11 -4.58 0.79
C ALA A 289 25.71 -4.70 2.27
N GLY A 290 24.62 -5.43 2.57
CA GLY A 290 24.08 -5.60 3.92
C GLY A 290 23.42 -4.33 4.45
N ILE A 291 22.93 -3.45 3.57
CA ILE A 291 22.30 -2.19 3.95
C ILE A 291 20.90 -2.46 4.51
N ASN A 292 20.59 -1.88 5.66
CA ASN A 292 19.28 -2.00 6.27
C ASN A 292 18.25 -1.04 5.63
N TYR A 293 17.20 -1.61 5.05
CA TYR A 293 16.08 -0.85 4.49
C TYR A 293 14.73 -1.45 4.94
N LEU A 294 13.71 -0.58 5.02
CA LEU A 294 12.33 -0.96 5.31
C LEU A 294 11.67 -1.58 4.08
N SER A 295 11.80 -0.93 2.91
CA SER A 295 11.20 -1.43 1.67
C SER A 295 11.82 -0.81 0.43
N ILE A 296 11.84 -1.56 -0.68
CA ILE A 296 12.14 -1.06 -2.02
C ILE A 296 10.89 -1.28 -2.88
N ALA A 297 10.43 -0.23 -3.56
CA ALA A 297 9.29 -0.30 -4.46
C ALA A 297 9.63 0.32 -5.81
N ALA A 298 9.15 -0.27 -6.90
CA ALA A 298 9.35 0.24 -8.25
C ALA A 298 8.01 0.48 -8.95
N ARG A 299 7.97 1.46 -9.86
CA ARG A 299 6.81 1.74 -10.70
C ARG A 299 7.22 2.27 -12.07
N THR A 300 6.54 1.79 -13.09
CA THR A 300 6.53 2.41 -14.43
C THR A 300 5.43 3.46 -14.50
N LYS A 301 5.75 4.68 -14.92
CA LYS A 301 4.78 5.78 -15.03
C LYS A 301 3.58 5.39 -15.92
N SER A 302 2.39 5.89 -15.62
CA SER A 302 1.21 5.67 -16.48
C SER A 302 1.23 6.62 -17.68
N VAL A 303 0.60 6.22 -18.79
CA VAL A 303 0.48 7.06 -19.99
C VAL A 303 -0.19 8.39 -19.66
N ASP A 304 -1.26 8.37 -18.86
CA ASP A 304 -1.94 9.58 -18.38
C ASP A 304 -1.02 10.52 -17.59
N SER A 305 -0.20 9.96 -16.68
CA SER A 305 0.74 10.75 -15.88
C SER A 305 1.89 11.31 -16.72
N PHE A 306 2.30 10.59 -17.77
CA PHE A 306 3.30 11.06 -18.72
C PHE A 306 2.72 12.20 -19.57
N ALA A 307 1.53 12.02 -20.15
CA ALA A 307 0.84 13.06 -20.91
C ALA A 307 0.64 14.34 -20.09
N ALA A 308 0.18 14.20 -18.84
CA ALA A 308 0.01 15.34 -17.93
C ALA A 308 1.33 16.07 -17.60
N LYS A 309 2.48 15.38 -17.67
CA LYS A 309 3.79 16.04 -17.55
C LYS A 309 4.23 16.67 -18.85
N ALA A 310 4.09 15.98 -19.98
CA ALA A 310 4.44 16.46 -21.31
C ALA A 310 3.70 17.77 -21.66
N ASP A 311 2.45 17.90 -21.22
CA ASP A 311 1.63 19.09 -21.44
C ASP A 311 1.85 20.22 -20.42
N ARG A 312 2.79 20.05 -19.46
CA ARG A 312 3.11 21.12 -18.50
C ARG A 312 3.69 22.31 -19.24
N ARG A 313 3.28 23.50 -18.81
CA ARG A 313 3.76 24.77 -19.35
C ARG A 313 4.41 25.60 -18.25
N THR A 314 5.43 26.35 -18.63
CA THR A 314 6.06 27.38 -17.79
C THR A 314 5.07 28.53 -17.52
N ALA A 315 5.43 29.44 -16.62
CA ALA A 315 4.62 30.64 -16.35
C ALA A 315 4.39 31.49 -17.61
N ASP A 316 5.33 31.44 -18.56
CA ASP A 316 5.32 32.18 -19.81
C ASP A 316 4.56 31.44 -20.95
N GLY A 317 3.93 30.31 -20.63
CA GLY A 317 3.06 29.57 -21.55
C GLY A 317 3.79 28.64 -22.53
N THR A 318 5.12 28.58 -22.51
CA THR A 318 5.91 27.60 -23.27
C THR A 318 5.83 26.21 -22.64
N LEU A 319 6.00 25.15 -23.43
CA LEU A 319 6.06 23.79 -22.87
C LEU A 319 7.26 23.68 -21.93
N LEU A 320 7.04 23.05 -20.77
CA LEU A 320 8.07 22.77 -19.78
C LEU A 320 9.07 21.74 -20.29
N TYR A 321 8.60 20.82 -21.13
CA TYR A 321 9.41 19.79 -21.78
C TYR A 321 9.23 19.91 -23.29
N THR A 322 10.29 20.26 -24.01
CA THR A 322 10.30 20.32 -25.47
C THR A 322 10.49 18.93 -26.09
N GLU A 323 11.18 18.03 -25.38
CA GLU A 323 11.37 16.62 -25.73
C GLU A 323 10.95 15.71 -24.55
N PRO A 324 9.63 15.53 -24.31
CA PRO A 324 9.12 14.84 -23.12
C PRO A 324 9.64 13.41 -22.93
N LEU A 325 9.94 12.68 -24.01
CA LEU A 325 10.47 11.31 -23.95
C LEU A 325 11.89 11.24 -23.37
N VAL A 326 12.65 12.33 -23.43
CA VAL A 326 14.03 12.41 -22.91
C VAL A 326 14.04 13.15 -21.58
N GLU A 327 13.36 14.29 -21.49
CA GLU A 327 13.43 15.20 -20.33
C GLU A 327 12.60 14.72 -19.13
N ILE A 328 11.56 13.91 -19.35
CA ILE A 328 10.82 13.28 -18.26
C ILE A 328 11.59 12.04 -17.81
N THR A 329 12.43 12.25 -16.80
CA THR A 329 13.33 11.21 -16.27
C THR A 329 12.65 10.19 -15.35
N ASP A 330 11.46 10.49 -14.83
CA ASP A 330 10.71 9.60 -13.92
C ASP A 330 9.75 8.65 -14.65
N GLN A 331 10.12 8.22 -15.87
CA GLN A 331 9.41 7.17 -16.61
C GLN A 331 9.53 5.81 -15.91
N ILE A 332 10.72 5.51 -15.40
CA ILE A 332 11.01 4.42 -14.47
C ILE A 332 11.33 5.06 -13.11
N GLY A 333 10.58 4.70 -12.07
CA GLY A 333 10.74 5.26 -10.74
C GLY A 333 10.93 4.17 -9.69
N LEU A 334 11.99 4.27 -8.89
CA LEU A 334 12.21 3.43 -7.72
C LEU A 334 12.19 4.27 -6.45
N ARG A 335 11.80 3.63 -5.35
CA ARG A 335 11.80 4.22 -4.02
C ARG A 335 12.44 3.26 -3.04
N VAL A 336 13.52 3.69 -2.41
CA VAL A 336 14.20 2.98 -1.34
C VAL A 336 13.87 3.70 -0.03
N ILE A 337 13.23 2.98 0.90
CA ILE A 337 12.89 3.49 2.22
C ILE A 337 13.81 2.83 3.25
N THR A 338 14.65 3.62 3.90
CA THR A 338 15.56 3.21 4.99
C THR A 338 14.97 3.56 6.36
N TYR A 339 15.59 3.06 7.43
CA TYR A 339 15.19 3.44 8.78
C TYR A 339 15.82 4.77 9.20
N LEU A 340 17.12 4.94 8.93
CA LEU A 340 17.90 6.07 9.41
C LEU A 340 18.55 6.85 8.28
N ARG A 341 18.91 8.10 8.60
CA ARG A 341 19.45 9.09 7.66
C ARG A 341 20.82 8.68 7.11
N GLU A 342 21.66 8.05 7.93
CA GLU A 342 22.96 7.54 7.49
C GLU A 342 22.82 6.49 6.38
N ASP A 343 21.79 5.64 6.48
CA ASP A 343 21.54 4.58 5.50
C ASP A 343 21.10 5.18 4.15
N VAL A 344 20.49 6.38 4.13
CA VAL A 344 20.18 7.11 2.88
C VAL A 344 21.47 7.47 2.13
N GLY A 345 22.49 7.93 2.86
CA GLY A 345 23.80 8.23 2.31
C GLY A 345 24.50 6.97 1.80
N ALA A 346 24.45 5.88 2.57
CA ALA A 346 25.03 4.60 2.18
C ALA A 346 24.42 4.05 0.89
N VAL A 347 23.08 4.08 0.75
CA VAL A 347 22.40 3.67 -0.49
C VAL A 347 22.80 4.55 -1.67
N ALA A 348 22.82 5.88 -1.49
CA ALA A 348 23.12 6.79 -2.58
C ALA A 348 24.54 6.62 -3.10
N ASN A 349 25.51 6.47 -2.19
CA ASN A 349 26.88 6.18 -2.53
C ASN A 349 26.97 4.83 -3.25
N LEU A 350 26.37 3.76 -2.68
CA LEU A 350 26.37 2.42 -3.27
C LEU A 350 25.94 2.41 -4.74
N LEU A 351 24.78 3.02 -5.02
CA LEU A 351 24.22 3.07 -6.36
C LEU A 351 25.05 3.95 -7.30
N ALA A 352 25.75 4.95 -6.78
CA ALA A 352 26.56 5.86 -7.59
C ALA A 352 27.84 5.21 -8.15
N GLU A 353 28.42 4.24 -7.44
CA GLU A 353 29.66 3.59 -7.88
C GLU A 353 29.43 2.24 -8.58
N GLU A 354 28.34 1.54 -8.27
CA GLU A 354 28.00 0.25 -8.89
C GLU A 354 27.15 0.42 -10.16
N MET A 355 26.51 1.57 -10.34
CA MET A 355 25.67 1.86 -11.48
C MET A 355 26.07 3.18 -12.11
N ARG A 356 25.61 3.44 -13.34
CA ARG A 356 25.94 4.68 -14.02
C ARG A 356 25.12 5.84 -13.43
N LEU A 357 25.70 6.60 -12.50
CA LEU A 357 25.09 7.82 -11.99
C LEU A 357 25.06 8.91 -13.07
N LEU A 358 23.87 9.44 -13.34
CA LEU A 358 23.64 10.53 -14.28
C LEU A 358 23.35 11.86 -13.58
N ASP A 359 22.69 11.81 -12.41
CA ASP A 359 22.35 12.98 -11.61
C ASP A 359 22.14 12.58 -10.13
N ASP A 360 22.52 13.44 -9.18
CA ASP A 360 22.32 13.26 -7.74
C ASP A 360 21.89 14.59 -7.11
N ARG A 361 20.67 14.60 -6.58
CA ARG A 361 20.01 15.77 -6.05
C ARG A 361 19.54 15.54 -4.63
N ASP A 362 20.12 16.29 -3.70
CA ASP A 362 19.64 16.39 -2.32
C ASP A 362 18.54 17.47 -2.25
N MET A 363 17.29 17.05 -2.34
CA MET A 363 16.14 17.95 -2.34
C MET A 363 16.04 18.76 -1.04
N GLY A 364 16.58 18.25 0.07
CA GLY A 364 16.59 18.98 1.34
C GLY A 364 17.54 20.18 1.30
N GLN A 365 18.71 20.03 0.68
CA GLN A 365 19.65 21.14 0.48
C GLN A 365 19.13 22.13 -0.56
N GLU A 366 18.51 21.66 -1.63
CA GLU A 366 17.94 22.53 -2.67
C GLU A 366 16.81 23.39 -2.12
N THR A 367 15.84 22.79 -1.42
CA THR A 367 14.74 23.55 -0.83
C THR A 367 15.22 24.54 0.23
N ALA A 368 16.21 24.15 1.05
CA ALA A 368 16.85 25.05 2.01
C ALA A 368 17.50 26.27 1.34
N ARG A 369 18.18 26.09 0.20
CA ARG A 369 18.78 27.19 -0.58
C ARG A 369 17.73 28.13 -1.19
N GLU A 370 16.53 27.62 -1.49
CA GLU A 370 15.39 28.41 -1.97
C GLU A 370 14.60 29.11 -0.84
N GLY A 371 15.08 29.04 0.41
CA GLY A 371 14.39 29.62 1.56
C GLY A 371 13.07 28.91 1.93
N ARG A 372 12.81 27.73 1.34
CA ARG A 372 11.65 26.88 1.62
C ARG A 372 12.10 25.72 2.49
N TRP A 373 11.60 25.64 3.72
CA TRP A 373 11.85 24.48 4.56
C TRP A 373 10.86 23.38 4.19
N GLY A 374 11.24 22.58 3.19
CA GLY A 374 10.54 21.40 2.73
C GLY A 374 11.34 20.15 3.09
N TYR A 375 10.64 19.05 3.30
CA TYR A 375 11.22 17.87 3.89
C TYR A 375 12.08 17.05 2.90
N ALA A 376 13.18 16.47 3.40
CA ALA A 376 14.32 15.98 2.60
C ALA A 376 14.08 14.64 1.89
N SER A 377 14.63 14.51 0.68
CA SER A 377 14.73 13.27 -0.10
C SER A 377 15.98 13.34 -0.97
N ARG A 378 16.71 12.23 -1.13
CA ARG A 378 17.80 12.17 -2.11
C ARG A 378 17.28 11.53 -3.40
N HIS A 379 17.46 12.20 -4.52
CA HIS A 379 16.99 11.78 -5.83
C HIS A 379 18.19 11.47 -6.71
N LEU A 380 18.29 10.22 -7.15
CA LEU A 380 19.34 9.74 -8.04
C LEU A 380 18.75 9.44 -9.40
N LEU A 381 19.49 9.74 -10.46
CA LEU A 381 19.19 9.29 -11.81
C LEU A 381 20.24 8.26 -12.22
N ILE A 382 19.82 7.02 -12.42
CA ILE A 382 20.72 5.87 -12.57
C ILE A 382 20.48 5.16 -13.91
N GLY A 383 21.55 4.97 -14.67
CA GLY A 383 21.59 4.16 -15.89
C GLY A 383 22.12 2.75 -15.62
N VAL A 384 21.66 1.78 -16.42
CA VAL A 384 22.20 0.41 -16.49
C VAL A 384 22.61 0.12 -17.92
N GLU A 385 23.75 -0.55 -18.11
CA GLU A 385 24.19 -0.92 -19.44
C GLU A 385 23.18 -1.85 -20.13
N GLY A 386 22.91 -1.61 -21.42
CA GLY A 386 21.88 -2.34 -22.17
C GLY A 386 20.45 -1.85 -21.92
N VAL A 387 20.20 -0.99 -20.93
CA VAL A 387 18.89 -0.39 -20.68
C VAL A 387 18.89 1.06 -21.17
N GLN A 388 18.04 1.36 -22.14
CA GLN A 388 18.01 2.68 -22.79
C GLN A 388 17.49 3.81 -21.87
N GLN A 389 16.51 3.50 -21.01
CA GLN A 389 15.86 4.49 -20.16
C GLN A 389 16.45 4.47 -18.74
N PRO A 390 17.01 5.60 -18.23
CA PRO A 390 17.47 5.66 -16.85
C PRO A 390 16.30 5.62 -15.86
N ALA A 391 16.60 5.16 -14.65
CA ALA A 391 15.66 5.12 -13.54
C ALA A 391 15.87 6.29 -12.58
N SER A 392 14.78 6.93 -12.17
CA SER A 392 14.78 7.91 -11.08
C SER A 392 14.55 7.20 -9.75
N ILE A 393 15.57 7.16 -8.90
CA ILE A 393 15.56 6.48 -7.60
C ILE A 393 15.45 7.51 -6.48
N GLN A 394 14.40 7.40 -5.66
CA GLN A 394 14.19 8.24 -4.49
C GLN A 394 14.59 7.48 -3.23
N VAL A 395 15.61 7.96 -2.53
CA VAL A 395 16.08 7.37 -1.27
C VAL A 395 15.61 8.24 -0.10
N ARG A 396 14.92 7.61 0.85
CA ARG A 396 14.24 8.28 1.97
C ARG A 396 14.32 7.44 3.25
N THR A 397 14.33 8.06 4.43
CA THR A 397 13.96 7.38 5.69
C THR A 397 12.45 7.07 5.76
N VAL A 398 12.02 6.30 6.76
CA VAL A 398 10.60 6.00 7.02
C VAL A 398 9.80 7.26 7.40
N LEU A 399 10.36 8.11 8.26
CA LEU A 399 9.78 9.42 8.55
C LEU A 399 9.74 10.25 7.27
N GLN A 400 10.74 10.05 6.41
CA GLN A 400 10.85 10.78 5.15
C GLN A 400 9.78 10.45 4.13
N HIS A 401 9.45 9.18 4.07
CA HIS A 401 8.34 8.72 3.31
C HIS A 401 7.00 9.20 3.87
N ALA A 402 6.78 9.10 5.19
CA ALA A 402 5.52 9.44 5.83
C ALA A 402 5.13 10.92 5.63
N TRP A 403 6.07 11.84 5.82
CA TRP A 403 5.81 13.27 5.59
C TRP A 403 5.44 13.53 4.12
N ALA A 404 6.20 12.97 3.18
CA ALA A 404 6.02 13.25 1.76
C ALA A 404 4.71 12.67 1.20
N GLU A 405 4.27 11.51 1.69
CA GLU A 405 2.97 10.97 1.31
C GLU A 405 1.83 11.85 1.83
N PHE A 406 1.92 12.32 3.09
CA PHE A 406 0.92 13.21 3.67
C PHE A 406 0.88 14.58 2.99
N GLU A 407 2.04 15.19 2.75
CA GLU A 407 2.15 16.48 2.06
C GLU A 407 1.64 16.39 0.61
N HIS A 408 2.04 15.35 -0.12
CA HIS A 408 1.56 15.11 -1.47
C HIS A 408 0.05 14.87 -1.48
N GLU A 409 -0.51 14.11 -0.54
CA GLU A 409 -1.95 13.89 -0.44
C GLU A 409 -2.72 15.19 -0.24
N ILE A 410 -2.29 16.04 0.70
CA ILE A 410 -2.96 17.32 1.00
C ILE A 410 -2.82 18.32 -0.15
N ARG A 411 -1.64 18.44 -0.78
CA ARG A 411 -1.40 19.38 -1.87
C ARG A 411 -1.98 18.93 -3.21
N TYR A 412 -2.02 17.62 -3.47
CA TYR A 412 -2.51 17.08 -4.74
C TYR A 412 -4.01 16.78 -4.72
N LYS A 413 -4.58 16.36 -3.59
CA LYS A 413 -6.03 16.06 -3.46
C LYS A 413 -6.85 17.20 -2.85
N GLY A 414 -6.21 18.21 -2.27
CA GLY A 414 -6.86 19.38 -1.70
C GLY A 414 -6.71 20.61 -2.59
N SER A 415 -7.81 21.20 -3.05
CA SER A 415 -7.79 22.59 -3.48
C SER A 415 -7.66 23.46 -2.23
N ILE A 416 -6.45 23.54 -1.66
CA ILE A 416 -6.19 24.37 -0.49
C ILE A 416 -6.63 25.80 -0.84
N PRO A 417 -7.66 26.35 -0.16
CA PRO A 417 -8.04 27.73 -0.40
C PRO A 417 -6.83 28.64 -0.16
N LYS A 418 -6.58 29.60 -1.04
CA LYS A 418 -5.40 30.48 -0.96
C LYS A 418 -5.22 31.13 0.43
N ALA A 419 -6.32 31.35 1.15
CA ALA A 419 -6.32 31.87 2.52
C ALA A 419 -5.66 30.94 3.56
N HIS A 420 -5.70 29.62 3.36
CA HIS A 420 -5.13 28.63 4.28
C HIS A 420 -3.72 28.16 3.89
N ALA A 421 -3.28 28.44 2.67
CA ALA A 421 -1.97 27.97 2.17
C ALA A 421 -0.80 28.41 3.07
N PRO A 422 -0.70 29.67 3.56
CA PRO A 422 0.41 30.08 4.42
C PRO A 422 0.45 29.35 5.78
N ASP A 423 -0.71 29.11 6.39
CA ASP A 423 -0.80 28.37 7.67
C ASP A 423 -0.41 26.91 7.48
N LEU A 424 -0.91 26.26 6.43
CA LEU A 424 -0.57 24.88 6.10
C LEU A 424 0.91 24.73 5.76
N ASP A 425 1.49 25.64 4.96
CA ASP A 425 2.92 25.67 4.66
C ASP A 425 3.74 25.76 5.95
N ARG A 426 3.35 26.65 6.89
CA ARG A 426 3.99 26.75 8.21
C ARG A 426 3.88 25.45 9.01
N ARG A 427 2.73 24.79 9.00
CA ARG A 427 2.52 23.51 9.72
C ARG A 427 3.36 22.38 9.12
N PHE A 428 3.44 22.29 7.79
CA PHE A 428 4.30 21.33 7.10
C PHE A 428 5.77 21.53 7.44
N THR A 429 6.22 22.78 7.51
CA THR A 429 7.56 23.14 7.97
C THR A 429 7.81 22.72 9.42
N LEU A 430 6.88 22.97 10.34
CA LEU A 430 7.01 22.55 11.74
C LEU A 430 7.04 21.03 11.88
N ALA A 431 6.18 20.32 11.15
CA ALA A 431 6.19 18.86 11.11
C ALA A 431 7.52 18.31 10.57
N ALA A 432 8.07 18.94 9.53
CA ALA A 432 9.38 18.56 9.00
C ALA A 432 10.49 18.72 10.07
N GLY A 433 10.47 19.81 10.84
CA GLY A 433 11.41 20.02 11.94
C GLY A 433 11.29 19.00 13.07
N LEU A 434 10.06 18.57 13.41
CA LEU A 434 9.83 17.54 14.42
C LEU A 434 10.37 16.18 13.96
N LEU A 435 10.14 15.82 12.70
CA LEU A 435 10.62 14.56 12.14
C LEU A 435 12.15 14.54 12.02
N GLU A 436 12.77 15.67 11.68
CA GLU A 436 14.23 15.81 11.70
C GLU A 436 14.80 15.59 13.10
N LEU A 437 14.15 16.13 14.14
CA LEU A 437 14.55 15.88 15.52
C LEU A 437 14.39 14.39 15.89
N ALA A 438 13.28 13.77 15.50
CA ALA A 438 13.05 12.34 15.74
C ALA A 438 14.09 11.45 15.05
N ASP A 439 14.44 11.74 13.79
CA ASP A 439 15.49 11.03 13.06
C ASP A 439 16.84 11.12 13.80
N ARG A 440 17.19 12.30 14.36
CA ARG A 440 18.41 12.47 15.16
C ARG A 440 18.39 11.65 16.45
N GLU A 441 17.27 11.62 17.16
CA GLU A 441 17.11 10.81 18.36
C GLU A 441 17.24 9.32 18.04
N PHE A 442 16.68 8.84 16.92
CA PHE A 442 16.85 7.46 16.51
C PHE A 442 18.30 7.11 16.16
N SER A 443 19.04 7.99 15.47
CA SER A 443 20.48 7.82 15.26
C SER A 443 21.24 7.79 16.60
N ALA A 444 20.92 8.67 17.55
CA ALA A 444 21.57 8.69 18.87
C ALA A 444 21.27 7.42 19.71
N ILE A 445 20.03 6.92 19.66
CA ILE A 445 19.66 5.64 20.28
C ILE A 445 20.46 4.49 19.65
N ARG A 446 20.58 4.46 18.32
CA ARG A 446 21.38 3.44 17.61
C ARG A 446 22.84 3.47 18.05
N GLU A 447 23.42 4.65 18.14
CA GLU A 447 24.81 4.84 18.57
C GLU A 447 25.04 4.40 20.04
N ARG A 448 24.08 4.66 20.92
CA ARG A 448 24.15 4.21 22.31
C ARG A 448 24.03 2.69 22.47
N LEU A 449 23.19 2.06 21.66
CA LEU A 449 23.09 0.59 21.63
C LEU A 449 24.38 -0.05 21.11
N ARG A 450 25.07 0.58 20.16
CA ARG A 450 26.37 0.11 19.65
C ARG A 450 27.44 0.06 20.73
N THR A 451 27.45 1.04 21.62
CA THR A 451 28.45 1.20 22.69
C THR A 451 28.11 0.46 23.98
N SER A 452 26.91 -0.11 24.10
CA SER A 452 26.46 -0.82 25.31
C SER A 452 26.73 -2.32 25.18
N THR A 453 27.62 -2.86 26.02
CA THR A 453 27.84 -4.31 26.14
C THR A 453 26.58 -4.98 26.72
N PRO A 454 25.91 -5.92 26.01
CA PRO A 454 24.81 -6.66 26.60
C PRO A 454 25.34 -7.52 27.74
N ASP A 455 24.60 -7.54 28.86
CA ASP A 455 24.91 -8.36 30.02
C ASP A 455 24.86 -9.84 29.60
N ALA A 456 26.02 -10.49 29.57
CA ALA A 456 26.17 -11.89 29.20
C ALA A 456 25.63 -12.77 30.32
N SER A 457 24.31 -12.82 30.46
CA SER A 457 23.65 -13.84 31.26
C SER A 457 23.87 -15.20 30.59
N LEU A 458 24.38 -16.16 31.38
CA LEU A 458 24.63 -17.52 30.93
C LEU A 458 23.35 -18.12 30.32
N PRO A 459 23.42 -18.74 29.13
CA PRO A 459 22.27 -19.38 28.53
C PRO A 459 21.67 -20.45 29.46
N GLU A 460 20.34 -20.42 29.63
CA GLU A 460 19.58 -21.44 30.34
C GLU A 460 19.80 -22.82 29.67
N PRO A 461 19.95 -23.92 30.43
CA PRO A 461 20.14 -25.25 29.86
C PRO A 461 18.96 -25.64 28.95
N GLY A 462 19.23 -25.81 27.66
CA GLY A 462 18.23 -26.10 26.62
C GLY A 462 17.91 -24.92 25.68
N SER A 463 18.59 -23.78 25.83
CA SER A 463 18.49 -22.68 24.87
C SER A 463 19.12 -23.05 23.53
N ASP A 464 18.72 -22.31 22.49
CA ASP A 464 19.35 -22.35 21.17
C ASP A 464 20.88 -22.20 21.31
N PRO A 465 21.69 -23.14 20.77
CA PRO A 465 23.16 -23.10 20.89
C PRO A 465 23.81 -22.01 20.03
N ARG A 466 23.03 -21.28 19.22
CA ARG A 466 23.52 -20.15 18.43
C ARG A 466 23.89 -18.96 19.30
N ILE A 467 24.91 -18.21 18.89
CA ILE A 467 25.23 -16.91 19.50
C ILE A 467 23.99 -16.00 19.35
N PRO A 468 23.42 -15.47 20.45
CA PRO A 468 22.24 -14.63 20.37
C PRO A 468 22.47 -13.43 19.47
N THR A 469 21.52 -13.16 18.57
CA THR A 469 21.59 -12.04 17.61
C THR A 469 21.97 -10.69 18.25
N PRO A 470 21.41 -10.26 19.40
CA PRO A 470 21.80 -9.00 20.03
C PRO A 470 23.26 -8.98 20.49
N VAL A 471 23.74 -10.11 21.03
CA VAL A 471 25.11 -10.28 21.51
C VAL A 471 26.10 -10.23 20.34
N LEU A 472 25.79 -10.93 19.25
CA LEU A 472 26.59 -10.90 18.03
C LEU A 472 26.61 -9.51 17.38
N ALA A 473 25.48 -8.79 17.41
CA ALA A 473 25.39 -7.44 16.87
C ALA A 473 26.30 -6.46 17.61
N THR A 474 26.33 -6.50 18.96
CA THR A 474 27.26 -5.68 19.74
C THR A 474 28.71 -6.05 19.48
N TYR A 475 29.03 -7.36 19.49
CA TYR A 475 30.40 -7.83 19.21
C TYR A 475 30.91 -7.31 17.86
N LEU A 476 30.11 -7.47 16.80
CA LEU A 476 30.47 -7.01 15.47
C LEU A 476 30.51 -5.48 15.34
N GLY A 477 29.65 -4.75 16.06
CA GLY A 477 29.68 -3.29 16.13
C GLY A 477 30.95 -2.73 16.79
N ASN A 478 31.50 -3.45 17.77
CA ASN A 478 32.78 -3.09 18.40
C ASN A 478 33.99 -3.47 17.54
N ARG A 479 33.94 -4.64 16.89
CA ARG A 479 35.03 -5.13 16.03
C ARG A 479 35.11 -4.36 14.70
N PHE A 480 33.99 -3.93 14.15
CA PHE A 480 33.90 -3.17 12.90
C PHE A 480 33.21 -1.82 13.14
N PRO A 481 33.88 -0.87 13.82
CA PRO A 481 33.25 0.39 14.23
C PRO A 481 32.81 1.28 13.06
N ASP A 482 33.44 1.12 11.90
CA ASP A 482 33.13 1.88 10.67
C ASP A 482 32.13 1.15 9.75
N ALA A 483 31.62 -0.02 10.15
CA ALA A 483 30.65 -0.77 9.37
C ALA A 483 29.21 -0.32 9.67
N GLY A 484 28.39 -0.20 8.63
CA GLY A 484 26.95 0.01 8.79
C GLY A 484 26.27 -1.16 9.51
N TRP A 485 25.17 -0.88 10.21
CA TRP A 485 24.41 -1.91 10.93
C TRP A 485 23.64 -2.81 9.97
N SER A 486 23.76 -4.13 10.13
CA SER A 486 23.08 -5.11 9.29
C SER A 486 21.65 -5.40 9.79
N ARG A 487 20.82 -6.02 8.95
CA ARG A 487 19.46 -6.39 9.34
C ARG A 487 19.47 -7.49 10.42
N THR A 488 18.44 -7.55 11.27
CA THR A 488 18.34 -8.54 12.37
C THR A 488 18.34 -9.99 11.87
N ASP A 489 17.67 -10.25 10.76
CA ASP A 489 17.68 -11.53 10.05
C ASP A 489 19.07 -11.89 9.52
N HIS A 490 19.90 -10.92 9.10
CA HIS A 490 21.29 -11.19 8.70
C HIS A 490 22.12 -11.69 9.89
N TYR A 491 21.92 -11.13 11.08
CA TYR A 491 22.59 -11.62 12.30
C TYR A 491 22.10 -13.02 12.70
N ALA A 492 20.80 -13.30 12.58
CA ALA A 492 20.27 -14.64 12.84
C ALA A 492 20.80 -15.68 11.84
N TRP A 493 20.92 -15.29 10.57
CA TRP A 493 21.45 -16.11 9.50
C TRP A 493 22.94 -16.41 9.68
N ILE A 494 23.79 -15.39 9.88
CA ILE A 494 25.23 -15.60 10.07
C ILE A 494 25.52 -16.37 11.37
N SER A 495 24.70 -16.21 12.41
CA SER A 495 24.78 -17.00 13.64
C SER A 495 24.50 -18.50 13.38
N GLY A 496 23.59 -18.82 12.45
CA GLY A 496 23.39 -20.21 12.00
C GLY A 496 24.59 -20.78 11.24
N LEU A 497 25.27 -19.97 10.42
CA LEU A 497 26.50 -20.37 9.74
C LEU A 497 27.66 -20.59 10.71
N LEU A 498 27.81 -19.71 11.71
CA LEU A 498 28.78 -19.88 12.80
C LEU A 498 28.58 -21.23 13.51
N LEU A 499 27.35 -21.56 13.88
CA LEU A 499 27.04 -22.86 14.50
C LEU A 499 27.40 -24.04 13.57
N SER A 500 27.13 -23.91 12.27
CA SER A 500 27.48 -24.94 11.26
C SER A 500 29.00 -25.13 11.11
N LEU A 501 29.79 -24.11 11.44
CA LEU A 501 31.26 -24.18 11.50
C LEU A 501 31.77 -24.73 12.85
N GLY A 502 30.89 -24.93 13.83
CA GLY A 502 31.22 -25.33 15.19
C GLY A 502 31.54 -24.15 16.13
N ILE A 503 31.14 -22.93 15.77
CA ILE A 503 31.35 -21.71 16.54
C ILE A 503 30.03 -21.33 17.24
N ASP A 504 29.94 -21.63 18.54
CA ASP A 504 28.74 -21.47 19.37
C ASP A 504 28.87 -20.35 20.43
N SER A 505 30.05 -19.73 20.56
CA SER A 505 30.35 -18.73 21.58
C SER A 505 31.17 -17.56 21.04
N LEU A 506 31.09 -16.40 21.69
CA LEU A 506 31.90 -15.23 21.35
C LEU A 506 33.40 -15.49 21.53
N ASP A 507 33.80 -16.27 22.54
CA ASP A 507 35.21 -16.63 22.76
C ASP A 507 35.74 -17.51 21.61
N ALA A 508 34.95 -18.49 21.16
CA ALA A 508 35.29 -19.30 19.99
C ALA A 508 35.36 -18.45 18.71
N LEU A 509 34.44 -17.49 18.55
CA LEU A 509 34.44 -16.56 17.42
C LEU A 509 35.67 -15.64 17.43
N GLU A 510 35.99 -15.01 18.56
CA GLU A 510 37.16 -14.15 18.72
C GLU A 510 38.45 -14.95 18.49
N SER A 511 38.57 -16.15 19.07
CA SER A 511 39.71 -17.04 18.83
C SER A 511 39.84 -17.39 17.35
N THR A 512 38.72 -17.67 16.66
CA THR A 512 38.73 -17.98 15.23
C THR A 512 39.18 -16.77 14.39
N LEU A 513 38.68 -15.57 14.71
CA LEU A 513 38.99 -14.35 13.96
C LEU A 513 40.35 -13.74 14.33
N SER A 514 40.95 -14.11 15.45
CA SER A 514 42.25 -13.59 15.90
C SER A 514 43.40 -13.86 14.92
N GLY A 515 43.29 -14.93 14.12
CA GLY A 515 44.25 -15.27 13.07
C GLY A 515 44.01 -14.59 11.72
N VAL A 516 42.94 -13.79 11.59
CA VAL A 516 42.58 -13.11 10.33
C VAL A 516 43.00 -11.65 10.39
N ASP A 517 43.84 -11.24 9.45
CA ASP A 517 44.00 -9.82 9.17
C ASP A 517 42.75 -9.29 8.46
N THR A 518 41.78 -8.84 9.26
CA THR A 518 40.54 -8.26 8.73
C THR A 518 40.79 -7.00 7.90
N SER A 519 41.90 -6.29 8.09
CA SER A 519 42.27 -5.16 7.24
C SER A 519 42.67 -5.66 5.85
N ALA A 520 43.52 -6.69 5.79
CA ALA A 520 43.93 -7.31 4.52
C ALA A 520 42.74 -7.94 3.78
N VAL A 521 41.82 -8.61 4.49
CA VAL A 521 40.56 -9.09 3.90
C VAL A 521 39.76 -7.94 3.32
N ASN A 522 39.61 -6.84 4.06
CA ASN A 522 38.87 -5.67 3.57
C ASN A 522 39.54 -5.02 2.34
N THR A 523 40.88 -4.99 2.30
CA THR A 523 41.65 -4.50 1.17
C THR A 523 41.54 -5.42 -0.04
N ALA A 524 41.66 -6.74 0.14
CA ALA A 524 41.56 -7.74 -0.92
C ALA A 524 40.15 -7.80 -1.53
N MET A 525 39.12 -7.60 -0.70
CA MET A 525 37.75 -7.46 -1.18
C MET A 525 37.52 -6.17 -1.96
N ASP A 526 38.45 -5.19 -1.85
CA ASP A 526 38.39 -3.87 -2.48
C ASP A 526 37.01 -3.25 -2.31
N TYR A 527 36.51 -3.20 -1.07
CA TYR A 527 35.17 -2.68 -0.86
C TYR A 527 35.15 -1.22 -1.23
N ARG A 528 34.40 -0.94 -2.28
CA ARG A 528 34.07 0.41 -2.71
C ARG A 528 33.28 1.18 -1.65
N PHE A 529 32.59 0.47 -0.76
CA PHE A 529 31.85 1.03 0.40
C PHE A 529 32.12 0.30 1.71
N PRO A 530 31.86 0.94 2.87
CA PRO A 530 31.93 0.25 4.15
C PRO A 530 30.90 -0.89 4.20
N ALA A 531 31.36 -2.12 3.94
CA ALA A 531 30.53 -3.31 4.07
C ALA A 531 29.93 -3.38 5.48
N GLY A 532 28.65 -3.75 5.57
CA GLY A 532 27.96 -3.92 6.85
C GLY A 532 28.67 -4.95 7.75
N ALA A 533 28.45 -4.86 9.06
CA ALA A 533 29.22 -5.63 10.03
C ALA A 533 29.10 -7.16 9.82
N VAL A 534 27.91 -7.65 9.45
CA VAL A 534 27.70 -9.06 9.09
C VAL A 534 28.41 -9.44 7.79
N ARG A 535 28.47 -8.54 6.82
CA ARG A 535 29.12 -8.76 5.53
C ARG A 535 30.65 -8.88 5.69
N ARG A 536 31.25 -8.07 6.56
CA ARG A 536 32.68 -8.19 6.91
C ARG A 536 32.99 -9.48 7.65
N LEU A 537 32.10 -9.90 8.56
CA LEU A 537 32.22 -11.21 9.20
C LEU A 537 32.14 -12.33 8.15
N ASP A 538 31.19 -12.24 7.22
CA ASP A 538 31.01 -13.22 6.14
C ASP A 538 32.27 -13.39 5.28
N ASP A 539 32.96 -12.29 4.92
CA ASP A 539 34.22 -12.37 4.17
C ASP A 539 35.40 -12.85 5.01
N ALA A 540 35.46 -12.50 6.30
CA ALA A 540 36.48 -13.04 7.19
C ALA A 540 36.34 -14.56 7.35
N LEU A 541 35.11 -15.06 7.46
CA LEU A 541 34.83 -16.51 7.50
C LEU A 541 35.14 -17.17 6.15
N LEU A 542 34.80 -16.54 5.03
CA LEU A 542 35.14 -17.03 3.69
C LEU A 542 36.66 -17.11 3.50
N ALA A 543 37.41 -16.10 3.94
CA ALA A 543 38.88 -16.09 3.89
C ALA A 543 39.51 -17.21 4.73
N LEU A 544 38.92 -17.52 5.89
CA LEU A 544 39.41 -18.56 6.80
C LEU A 544 39.11 -19.98 6.31
N PHE A 545 37.86 -20.23 5.94
CA PHE A 545 37.35 -21.58 5.73
C PHE A 545 37.27 -21.95 4.24
N GLY A 546 37.40 -20.97 3.32
CA GLY A 546 37.45 -21.17 1.88
C GLY A 546 36.33 -22.08 1.38
N GLN A 547 36.71 -23.18 0.73
CA GLN A 547 35.77 -24.14 0.17
C GLN A 547 34.80 -24.75 1.21
N ARG A 548 35.28 -24.98 2.45
CA ARG A 548 34.43 -25.50 3.53
C ARG A 548 33.31 -24.51 3.89
N TYR A 549 33.54 -23.20 3.73
CA TYR A 549 32.49 -22.20 3.92
C TYR A 549 31.48 -22.21 2.79
N LEU A 550 31.96 -22.30 1.54
CA LEU A 550 31.11 -22.37 0.34
C LEU A 550 30.12 -23.53 0.37
N GLU A 551 30.56 -24.68 0.88
CA GLU A 551 29.78 -25.93 0.91
C GLU A 551 28.75 -26.02 2.05
N LEU A 552 28.65 -25.01 2.92
CA LEU A 552 27.63 -25.00 3.97
C LEU A 552 26.22 -24.95 3.37
N ASP A 553 25.27 -25.74 3.90
CA ASP A 553 23.88 -25.76 3.43
C ASP A 553 23.22 -24.37 3.42
N GLY A 554 23.53 -23.54 4.41
CA GLY A 554 23.06 -22.15 4.49
C GLY A 554 23.59 -21.22 3.39
N ASN A 555 24.57 -21.68 2.59
CA ASN A 555 25.19 -20.97 1.48
C ASN A 555 24.80 -21.51 0.10
N ALA A 556 23.99 -22.57 0.02
CA ALA A 556 23.64 -23.26 -1.23
C ALA A 556 23.08 -22.32 -2.32
N HIS A 557 22.31 -21.29 -1.93
CA HIS A 557 21.71 -20.32 -2.84
C HIS A 557 22.67 -19.23 -3.36
N ARG A 558 23.89 -19.14 -2.80
CA ARG A 558 24.85 -18.05 -3.07
C ARG A 558 26.27 -18.53 -3.38
N VAL A 559 26.44 -19.82 -3.73
CA VAL A 559 27.74 -20.42 -4.05
C VAL A 559 28.48 -19.63 -5.13
N ALA A 560 27.83 -19.30 -6.25
CA ALA A 560 28.47 -18.54 -7.32
C ALA A 560 28.97 -17.15 -6.89
N LEU A 561 28.27 -16.47 -5.97
CA LEU A 561 28.70 -15.18 -5.44
C LEU A 561 29.87 -15.34 -4.46
N LEU A 562 29.85 -16.38 -3.63
CA LEU A 562 30.96 -16.69 -2.72
C LEU A 562 32.22 -17.11 -3.48
N ASP A 563 32.07 -17.82 -4.59
CA ASP A 563 33.18 -18.31 -5.41
C ASP A 563 33.95 -17.14 -6.03
N ASN A 564 33.23 -16.16 -6.60
CA ASN A 564 33.81 -14.92 -7.09
C ASN A 564 34.54 -14.12 -5.99
N ARG A 565 33.97 -14.09 -4.77
CA ARG A 565 34.60 -13.40 -3.63
C ARG A 565 35.83 -14.15 -3.12
N LEU A 566 35.79 -15.47 -3.09
CA LEU A 566 36.94 -16.30 -2.70
C LEU A 566 38.09 -16.10 -3.68
N GLN A 567 37.79 -16.05 -4.98
CA GLN A 567 38.80 -15.74 -6.00
C GLN A 567 39.45 -14.37 -5.77
N ARG A 568 38.65 -13.32 -5.49
CA ARG A 568 39.18 -11.99 -5.15
C ARG A 568 40.06 -12.00 -3.91
N LEU A 569 39.65 -12.72 -2.87
CA LEU A 569 40.46 -12.88 -1.65
C LEU A 569 41.79 -13.56 -1.95
N GLN A 570 41.78 -14.60 -2.79
CA GLN A 570 43.00 -15.30 -3.20
C GLN A 570 43.93 -14.41 -4.02
N ASP A 571 43.37 -13.62 -4.94
CA ASP A 571 44.14 -12.72 -5.80
C ASP A 571 44.69 -11.50 -5.04
N GLY A 572 44.00 -11.05 -3.98
CA GLY A 572 44.38 -9.86 -3.19
C GLY A 572 45.19 -10.14 -1.92
N LEU A 573 45.30 -11.40 -1.48
CA LEU A 573 46.10 -11.82 -0.30
C LEU A 573 47.47 -12.43 -0.69
N THR A 574 47.73 -12.64 -1.98
CA THR A 574 49.06 -12.92 -2.55
C THR A 574 49.81 -11.65 -2.88
#